data_AF-A7EDT6-F1
#
_entry.id   AF-A7EDT6-F1
#
_cell.length_a   1.000
_cell.length_b   1.000
_cell.length_c   1.000
_cell.angle_alpha   90.00
_cell.angle_beta   90.00
_cell.angle_gamma   90.00
#
_symmetry.space_group_name_H-M   'P 1'
#
loop_
_entity.id
_entity.type
_entity.pdbx_description
1 polymer ?
#
loop_
_entity_poly.entity_id
_entity_poly.type
_entity_poly.pdbx_seq_one_letter_code
_entity_poly.pdbx_strand_id
1 'polypeptide(L)' 'MFGGPPPQPSPAELKAQEEEATLTVQRVITFSILLYLSPFAVKSIQNLI' A
#
# COMPACT_ATOMS: atom_id res chain seq x y z
N MET A 1 -6.50 -32.18 12.28
CA MET A 1 -5.81 -31.89 13.55
C MET A 1 -6.02 -30.41 13.84
N PHE A 2 -6.94 -30.06 14.73
CA PHE A 2 -7.10 -28.67 15.15
C PHE A 2 -5.97 -28.39 16.14
N GLY A 3 -4.82 -27.98 15.57
CA GLY A 3 -3.71 -27.46 16.35
C GLY A 3 -4.22 -26.31 17.20
N GLY A 4 -3.69 -26.18 18.42
CA GLY A 4 -3.96 -25.05 19.29
C GLY A 4 -3.76 -23.70 18.59
N PRO A 5 -4.15 -22.59 19.21
CA PRO A 5 -4.03 -21.27 18.60
C PRO A 5 -2.62 -21.09 18.02
N PRO A 6 -2.51 -20.53 16.80
CA PRO A 6 -1.23 -20.37 16.14
C PRO A 6 -0.25 -19.67 17.08
N PRO A 7 1.02 -20.10 17.10
CA PRO A 7 2.01 -19.46 17.95
C PRO A 7 2.03 -17.96 17.69
N GLN A 8 2.08 -17.17 18.77
CA GLN A 8 2.17 -15.72 18.64
C GLN A 8 3.47 -15.37 17.89
N PRO A 9 3.43 -14.38 16.99
CA PRO A 9 4.63 -13.96 16.28
C PRO A 9 5.65 -13.41 17.28
N SER A 10 6.93 -13.69 17.01
CA SER A 10 8.03 -13.08 17.74
C SER A 10 8.07 -11.55 17.50
N PRO A 11 8.75 -10.78 18.37
CA PRO A 11 8.88 -9.33 18.18
C PRO A 11 9.48 -8.94 16.82
N ALA A 12 10.39 -9.75 16.28
CA ALA A 12 10.99 -9.52 14.96
C ALA A 12 9.96 -9.71 13.83
N GLU A 13 9.12 -10.74 13.93
CA GLU A 13 8.06 -11.01 12.94
C GLU A 13 6.97 -9.93 12.99
N LEU A 14 6.60 -9.45 14.18
CA LEU A 14 5.67 -8.32 14.33
C LEU A 14 6.22 -7.07 13.64
N LYS A 15 7.50 -6.76 13.86
CA LYS A 15 8.13 -5.58 13.26
C LYS A 15 8.17 -5.66 11.73
N ALA A 16 8.47 -6.84 11.18
CA ALA A 16 8.45 -7.05 9.73
C ALA A 16 7.02 -6.87 9.15
N GLN A 17 5.99 -7.36 9.85
CA GLN A 17 4.60 -7.18 9.45
C GLN A 17 4.16 -5.71 9.51
N GLU A 18 4.59 -4.95 10.53
CA GLU A 18 4.33 -3.52 10.64
C GLU A 18 4.99 -2.72 9.50
N GLU A 19 6.22 -3.06 9.11
CA GLU A 19 6.92 -2.45 7.98
C GLU A 19 6.19 -2.75 6.65
N GLU A 20 5.78 -4.00 6.43
CA GLU A 20 5.03 -4.39 5.24
C GLU A 20 3.66 -3.68 5.15
N ALA A 21 2.94 -3.62 6.27
CA ALA A 21 1.67 -2.91 6.36
C ALA A 21 1.85 -1.40 6.06
N THR A 22 2.89 -0.79 6.61
CA THR A 22 3.22 0.63 6.37
C THR A 22 3.48 0.89 4.89
N LEU A 23 4.33 0.07 4.26
CA LEU A 23 4.64 0.19 2.83
C LEU A 23 3.39 -0.01 1.95
N THR A 24 2.53 -0.95 2.33
CA THR A 24 1.28 -1.23 1.62
C THR A 24 0.35 -0.02 1.67
N VAL A 25 0.13 0.55 2.85
CA VAL A 25 -0.70 1.75 3.03
C VAL A 25 -0.15 2.92 2.24
N GLN A 26 1.18 3.15 2.31
CA GLN A 26 1.83 4.20 1.54
C GLN A 26 1.61 4.03 0.03
N ARG A 27 1.81 2.82 -0.50
CA ARG A 27 1.58 2.52 -1.92
C ARG A 27 0.14 2.79 -2.32
N VAL A 28 -0.83 2.30 -1.54
CA VAL A 28 -2.25 2.52 -1.83
C VAL A 28 -2.55 4.00 -1.90
N ILE A 29 -2.13 4.79 -0.91
CA ILE A 29 -2.34 6.24 -0.88
C ILE A 29 -1.71 6.91 -2.11
N THR A 30 -0.46 6.59 -2.43
CA THR A 30 0.25 7.16 -3.59
C THR A 30 -0.50 6.86 -4.89
N PHE A 31 -0.88 5.60 -5.12
CA PHE A 31 -1.59 5.21 -6.33
C PHE A 31 -2.99 5.80 -6.39
N SER A 32 -3.71 5.90 -5.27
CA SER A 32 -5.01 6.58 -5.21
C SER A 32 -4.89 8.04 -5.62
N ILE A 33 -3.86 8.76 -5.16
CA ILE A 33 -3.61 10.16 -5.57
C ILE A 33 -3.29 10.24 -7.06
N LEU A 34 -2.41 9.38 -7.56
CA LEU A 34 -2.04 9.36 -8.99
C LEU A 34 -3.25 9.07 -9.89
N LEU A 35 -4.07 8.09 -9.52
CA LEU A 35 -5.30 7.76 -10.26
C LEU A 35 -6.30 8.91 -10.21
N TYR A 36 -6.50 9.53 -9.04
CA TYR A 36 -7.37 10.68 -8.89
C TYR A 36 -6.94 11.87 -9.77
N LEU A 37 -5.63 12.13 -9.85
CA LEU A 37 -5.07 13.21 -10.66
C LEU A 37 -4.85 12.84 -12.13
N SER A 38 -5.03 11.58 -12.52
CA SER A 38 -4.78 11.11 -13.89
C SER A 38 -5.56 11.88 -14.97
N PRO A 39 -6.84 12.27 -14.79
CA PRO A 39 -7.57 13.02 -15.82
C PRO A 39 -7.00 14.43 -16.02
N PHE A 40 -6.50 15.04 -14.95
CA PHE A 40 -5.83 16.34 -15.02
C PHE A 40 -4.53 16.23 -15.82
N ALA A 41 -3.70 15.23 -15.52
CA ALA A 41 -2.46 14.99 -16.26
C ALA A 41 -2.72 14.77 -17.75
N VAL A 42 -3.73 13.95 -18.11
CA VAL A 42 -4.14 13.72 -19.50
C VAL A 42 -4.58 15.02 -20.17
N LYS A 43 -5.43 15.81 -19.50
CA LYS A 43 -5.92 17.10 -20.02
C LYS A 43 -4.78 18.11 -20.23
N SER A 44 -3.84 18.18 -19.30
CA SER A 44 -2.66 19.06 -19.42
C SER A 44 -1.78 18.68 -20.62
N ILE A 45 -1.59 17.37 -20.86
CA ILE A 45 -0.83 16.88 -22.03
C ILE A 45 -1.59 17.18 -23.33
N GLN A 46 -2.91 16.99 -23.37
CA GLN A 46 -3.73 17.30 -24.55
C GLN A 46 -3.68 18.79 -24.92
N ASN A 47 -3.61 19.69 -23.95
CA ASN A 47 -3.55 21.13 -24.21
C ASN A 47 -2.15 21.63 -24.63
N LEU A 48 -1.12 20.76 -24.55
CA LEU A 48 0.26 21.10 -24.89
C LEU A 48 0.59 20.80 -26.37
N ILE A 49 -0.18 19.93 -27.02
CA ILE A 49 -0.04 19.50 -28.42
C ILE A 49 -1.11 20.21 -29.26
#